data_AF-A0A1Q3BL92-F1
#
_entry.id   AF-A0A1Q3BL92-F1
#
_cell.length_a   1.000
_cell.length_b   1.000
_cell.length_c   1.000
_cell.angle_alpha   90.00
_cell.angle_beta   90.00
_cell.angle_gamma   90.00
#
_symmetry.space_group_name_H-M   'P 1'
#
loop_
_entity.id
_entity.type
_entity.pdbx_description
1 polymer ?
#
loop_
_entity_poly.entity_id
_entity_poly.type
_entity_poly.pdbx_seq_one_letter_code
_entity_poly.pdbx_strand_id
1 'polypeptide(L)'
;LTQTAVPKLNSVVGSTLYICGFSARALMDPGAYHYFISSRFASCLDVTPDCMTYMLEVSTPDGRSMCTDSVYQSCEISMVGISLYADLIVLPIHDFDVIMGIDWLSTHRAHMDCCNKTVDFCLPMELHFSSRETRDSRHPLYHSSVHRGI
;
A
#
# COMPACT_ATOMS: atom_id res chain seq x y z
N LEU A 1 -3.67 -5.63 34.90
CA LEU A 1 -3.66 -4.61 33.82
C LEU A 1 -4.29 -5.24 32.60
N THR A 2 -5.48 -4.76 32.24
CA THR A 2 -6.34 -5.29 31.18
C THR A 2 -5.65 -5.24 29.83
N GLN A 3 -5.41 -6.39 29.21
CA GLN A 3 -4.94 -6.51 27.84
C GLN A 3 -6.13 -6.22 26.92
N THR A 4 -6.26 -4.96 26.49
CA THR A 4 -7.20 -4.60 25.42
C THR A 4 -6.80 -5.40 24.19
N ALA A 5 -7.68 -6.31 23.74
CA ALA A 5 -7.44 -7.10 22.54
C ALA A 5 -7.38 -6.14 21.35
N VAL A 6 -6.18 -5.88 20.84
CA VAL A 6 -6.00 -5.18 19.58
C VAL A 6 -6.50 -6.13 18.49
N PRO A 7 -7.43 -5.70 17.63
CA PRO A 7 -7.97 -6.55 16.60
C PRO A 7 -6.87 -6.80 15.59
N LYS A 8 -6.63 -8.10 15.39
CA LYS A 8 -5.63 -8.60 14.46
C LYS A 8 -6.33 -8.87 13.15
N LEU A 9 -6.02 -8.08 12.12
CA LEU A 9 -6.57 -8.30 10.79
C LEU A 9 -5.59 -9.06 9.92
N ASN A 10 -5.89 -10.33 9.65
CA ASN A 10 -5.11 -11.14 8.71
C ASN A 10 -5.47 -10.72 7.27
N SER A 11 -4.49 -10.26 6.50
CA SER A 11 -4.67 -9.96 5.07
C SER A 11 -3.64 -10.72 4.24
N VAL A 12 -3.98 -11.23 3.06
CA VAL A 12 -3.01 -11.97 2.23
C VAL A 12 -2.05 -10.99 1.54
N VAL A 13 -0.80 -11.40 1.27
CA VAL A 13 0.09 -10.67 0.36
C VAL A 13 -0.57 -10.59 -1.04
N GLY A 14 -1.10 -9.42 -1.42
CA GLY A 14 -2.05 -9.25 -2.52
C GLY A 14 -3.48 -8.90 -2.06
N SER A 15 -3.64 -8.27 -0.91
CA SER A 15 -4.95 -7.94 -0.34
C SER A 15 -5.69 -6.89 -1.16
N THR A 16 -7.03 -6.96 -1.10
CA THR A 16 -7.87 -5.90 -1.65
C THR A 16 -7.94 -4.76 -0.65
N LEU A 17 -7.46 -3.59 -1.07
CA LEU A 17 -7.75 -2.31 -0.42
C LEU A 17 -8.82 -1.59 -1.23
N TYR A 18 -9.45 -0.58 -0.64
CA TYR A 18 -10.28 0.36 -1.37
C TYR A 18 -9.60 1.72 -1.36
N ILE A 19 -9.46 2.33 -2.53
CA ILE A 19 -8.85 3.65 -2.71
C ILE A 19 -9.92 4.58 -3.21
N CYS A 20 -10.30 5.57 -2.42
CA CYS A 20 -11.41 6.47 -2.70
C CYS A 20 -12.69 5.73 -3.13
N GLY A 21 -12.96 4.57 -2.49
CA GLY A 21 -14.11 3.70 -2.80
C GLY A 21 -13.91 2.67 -3.92
N PHE A 22 -12.78 2.68 -4.63
CA PHE A 22 -12.49 1.72 -5.70
C PHE A 22 -11.64 0.54 -5.21
N SER A 23 -12.08 -0.68 -5.49
CA SER A 23 -11.34 -1.91 -5.15
C SER A 23 -10.00 -1.98 -5.89
N ALA A 24 -8.90 -2.02 -5.14
CA ALA A 24 -7.53 -2.04 -5.62
C ALA A 24 -6.80 -3.30 -5.14
N ARG A 25 -6.04 -3.95 -6.04
CA ARG A 25 -5.09 -5.00 -5.67
C ARG A 25 -3.83 -4.35 -5.09
N ALA A 26 -3.59 -4.56 -3.81
CA ALA A 26 -2.49 -3.95 -3.10
C ALA A 26 -1.31 -4.92 -2.93
N LEU A 27 -0.10 -4.42 -3.17
CA LEU A 27 1.14 -5.05 -2.73
C LEU A 27 1.59 -4.41 -1.42
N MET A 28 1.85 -5.23 -0.40
CA MET A 28 2.50 -4.78 0.83
C MET A 28 3.99 -4.99 0.66
N ASP A 29 4.76 -3.90 0.50
CA ASP A 29 6.17 -3.96 0.15
C ASP A 29 7.04 -3.23 1.19
N PRO A 30 7.66 -3.95 2.14
CA PRO A 30 8.62 -3.36 3.06
C PRO A 30 9.86 -2.77 2.36
N GLY A 31 10.14 -3.17 1.11
CA GLY A 31 11.23 -2.66 0.28
C GLY A 31 10.91 -1.34 -0.42
N ALA A 32 9.67 -0.87 -0.34
CA ALA A 32 9.24 0.43 -0.84
C ALA A 32 9.22 1.45 0.32
N TYR A 33 9.86 2.61 0.11
CA TYR A 33 9.83 3.68 1.11
C TYR A 33 8.51 4.48 1.06
N HIS A 34 7.97 4.69 -0.14
CA HIS A 34 6.75 5.47 -0.38
C HIS A 34 5.55 4.58 -0.71
N TYR A 35 4.38 5.22 -0.84
CA TYR A 35 3.15 4.61 -1.32
C TYR A 35 2.97 4.96 -2.80
N PHE A 36 2.61 3.97 -3.60
CA PHE A 36 2.47 4.15 -5.04
C PHE A 36 1.10 3.73 -5.53
N ILE A 37 0.56 4.44 -6.50
CA ILE A 37 -0.65 4.11 -7.24
C ILE A 37 -0.32 3.92 -8.71
N SER A 38 -0.90 2.89 -9.33
CA SER A 38 -0.72 2.67 -10.76
C SER A 38 -1.41 3.79 -11.55
N SER A 39 -0.76 4.31 -12.59
CA SER A 39 -1.35 5.34 -13.45
C SER A 39 -2.65 4.86 -14.12
N ARG A 40 -2.73 3.57 -14.44
CA ARG A 40 -3.94 2.95 -14.98
C ARG A 40 -5.09 2.97 -13.97
N PHE A 41 -4.84 2.57 -12.73
CA PHE A 41 -5.87 2.57 -11.70
C PHE A 41 -6.24 4.00 -11.26
N ALA A 42 -5.26 4.90 -11.18
CA ALA A 42 -5.47 6.32 -10.87
C ALA A 42 -6.47 6.99 -11.82
N SER A 43 -6.51 6.58 -13.09
CA SER A 43 -7.49 7.09 -14.06
C SER A 43 -8.95 6.82 -13.67
N CYS A 44 -9.21 5.85 -12.78
CA CYS A 44 -10.54 5.57 -12.24
C CYS A 44 -11.00 6.60 -11.20
N LEU A 45 -10.09 7.36 -10.59
CA LEU A 45 -10.41 8.27 -9.49
C LEU A 45 -11.13 9.55 -9.96
N ASP A 46 -11.14 9.82 -11.27
CA ASP A 46 -11.73 11.03 -11.89
C ASP A 46 -11.24 12.35 -11.26
N VAL A 47 -10.00 12.34 -10.78
CA VAL A 47 -9.31 13.47 -10.18
C VAL A 47 -7.93 13.62 -10.84
N THR A 48 -7.51 14.86 -11.05
CA THR A 48 -6.17 15.19 -11.57
C THR A 48 -5.15 15.11 -10.43
N PRO A 49 -3.99 14.45 -10.61
CA PRO A 49 -2.93 14.45 -9.59
C PRO A 49 -2.30 15.84 -9.47
N ASP A 50 -1.77 16.13 -8.28
CA ASP A 50 -0.94 17.30 -8.03
C ASP A 50 0.51 17.05 -8.47
N CYS A 51 1.24 18.14 -8.70
CA CYS A 51 2.68 18.11 -8.96
C CYS A 51 3.46 18.31 -7.66
N MET A 52 4.38 17.40 -7.37
CA MET A 52 5.39 17.51 -6.33
C MET A 52 6.41 18.60 -6.67
N THR A 53 7.08 19.14 -5.65
CA THR A 53 8.14 20.15 -5.83
C THR A 53 9.48 19.58 -6.31
N TYR A 54 9.56 18.25 -6.46
CA TYR A 54 10.75 17.52 -6.88
C TYR A 54 10.35 16.35 -7.78
N MET A 55 11.29 15.92 -8.61
CA MET A 55 11.16 14.70 -9.41
C MET A 55 11.67 13.52 -8.57
N LEU A 56 10.81 12.54 -8.33
CA LEU A 56 11.18 11.30 -7.66
C LEU A 56 11.64 10.28 -8.68
N GLU A 57 12.84 9.72 -8.48
CA GLU A 57 13.34 8.58 -9.22
C GLU A 57 13.11 7.28 -8.42
N VAL A 58 12.45 6.31 -9.03
CA VAL A 58 12.10 5.02 -8.43
C VAL A 58 12.79 3.91 -9.20
N SER A 59 13.72 3.23 -8.53
CA SER A 59 14.38 2.04 -9.05
C SER A 59 13.54 0.80 -8.82
N THR A 60 13.40 -0.01 -9.87
CA THR A 60 12.72 -1.30 -9.84
C THR A 60 13.75 -2.45 -9.77
N PRO A 61 13.36 -3.63 -9.28
CA PRO A 61 14.27 -4.77 -9.06
C PRO A 61 14.92 -5.30 -10.33
N ASP A 62 14.28 -5.10 -11.48
CA ASP A 62 14.83 -5.50 -12.78
C ASP A 62 15.87 -4.51 -13.32
N GLY A 63 16.25 -3.50 -12.52
CA GLY A 63 17.25 -2.50 -12.86
C GLY A 63 16.70 -1.33 -13.68
N ARG A 64 15.40 -1.28 -13.96
CA ARG A 64 14.78 -0.11 -14.59
C ARG A 64 14.55 0.98 -13.56
N SER A 65 14.58 2.23 -14.04
CA SER A 65 14.25 3.41 -13.26
C SER A 65 13.05 4.13 -13.87
N MET A 66 12.25 4.75 -13.02
CA MET A 66 11.06 5.51 -13.39
C MET A 66 11.09 6.86 -12.68
N CYS A 67 10.83 7.95 -13.41
CA CYS A 67 10.74 9.28 -12.81
C CYS A 67 9.28 9.74 -12.77
N THR A 68 8.87 10.37 -11.67
CA THR A 68 7.55 10.96 -11.51
C THR A 68 7.60 12.16 -10.59
N ASP A 69 6.80 13.17 -10.88
CA ASP A 69 6.50 14.29 -10.00
C ASP A 69 5.00 14.31 -9.63
N SER A 70 4.24 13.27 -9.99
CA SER A 70 2.78 13.25 -9.83
C SER A 70 2.36 12.53 -8.55
N VAL A 71 1.47 13.15 -7.76
CA VAL A 71 0.97 12.62 -6.49
C VAL A 71 -0.52 12.88 -6.34
N TYR A 72 -1.26 11.92 -5.78
CA TYR A 72 -2.60 12.17 -5.26
C TYR A 72 -2.53 12.38 -3.76
N GLN A 73 -2.89 13.58 -3.30
CA GLN A 73 -2.82 13.92 -1.88
C GLN A 73 -4.04 13.41 -1.12
N SER A 74 -3.84 12.97 0.12
CA SER A 74 -4.90 12.61 1.06
C SER A 74 -5.94 11.63 0.47
N CYS A 75 -5.48 10.60 -0.24
CA CYS A 75 -6.35 9.55 -0.74
C CYS A 75 -6.93 8.76 0.44
N GLU A 76 -8.25 8.52 0.42
CA GLU A 76 -8.85 7.57 1.35
C GLU A 76 -8.41 6.15 0.98
N ILE A 77 -7.82 5.46 1.95
CA ILE A 77 -7.44 4.05 1.88
C ILE A 77 -8.28 3.32 2.92
N SER A 78 -9.19 2.47 2.49
CA SER A 78 -10.04 1.70 3.38
C SER A 78 -9.79 0.20 3.31
N MET A 79 -9.79 -0.42 4.49
CA MET A 79 -9.59 -1.84 4.69
C MET A 79 -10.45 -2.31 5.87
N VAL A 80 -11.35 -3.25 5.61
CA VAL A 80 -12.20 -3.88 6.64
C VAL A 80 -12.97 -2.83 7.47
N GLY A 81 -13.51 -1.82 6.78
CA GLY A 81 -14.34 -0.77 7.39
C GLY A 81 -13.58 0.33 8.11
N ILE A 82 -12.24 0.27 8.16
CA ILE A 82 -11.40 1.36 8.67
C ILE A 82 -10.88 2.17 7.50
N SER A 83 -11.08 3.49 7.55
CA SER A 83 -10.58 4.44 6.56
C SER A 83 -9.39 5.22 7.12
N LEU A 84 -8.36 5.35 6.30
CA LEU A 84 -7.10 6.02 6.59
C LEU A 84 -6.77 6.91 5.39
N TYR A 85 -5.83 7.85 5.56
CA TYR A 85 -5.50 8.80 4.51
C TYR A 85 -3.99 8.84 4.27
N ALA A 86 -3.59 8.81 3.00
CA ALA A 86 -2.18 8.93 2.61
C ALA A 86 -2.01 9.55 1.22
N ASP A 87 -0.83 10.10 0.98
CA ASP A 87 -0.44 10.60 -0.33
C ASP A 87 0.09 9.44 -1.19
N LEU A 88 -0.45 9.28 -2.41
CA LEU A 88 -0.10 8.18 -3.31
C LEU A 88 0.64 8.71 -4.54
N ILE A 89 1.88 8.27 -4.72
CA ILE A 89 2.73 8.70 -5.85
C ILE A 89 2.39 7.88 -7.09
N VAL A 90 2.21 8.55 -8.23
CA VAL A 90 1.77 7.89 -9.47
C VAL A 90 2.95 7.23 -10.18
N LEU A 91 2.83 5.93 -10.48
CA LEU A 91 3.81 5.18 -11.28
C LEU A 91 3.14 4.31 -12.36
N PRO A 92 3.80 4.05 -13.50
CA PRO A 92 3.32 3.09 -14.50
C PRO A 92 3.58 1.62 -14.09
N ILE A 93 3.08 1.21 -12.93
CA ILE A 93 3.12 -0.19 -12.48
C ILE A 93 1.95 -0.99 -13.09
N HIS A 94 2.14 -2.28 -13.36
CA HIS A 94 1.16 -3.11 -14.07
C HIS A 94 0.58 -4.26 -13.22
N ASP A 95 1.39 -4.85 -12.35
CA ASP A 95 1.00 -6.04 -11.61
C ASP A 95 0.08 -5.75 -10.42
N PHE A 96 0.12 -4.53 -9.90
CA PHE A 96 -0.67 -4.10 -8.74
C PHE A 96 -1.25 -2.72 -8.99
N ASP A 97 -2.38 -2.45 -8.34
CA ASP A 97 -3.06 -1.16 -8.44
C ASP A 97 -2.47 -0.16 -7.46
N VAL A 98 -2.03 -0.64 -6.28
CA VAL A 98 -1.35 0.13 -5.24
C VAL A 98 -0.19 -0.66 -4.62
N ILE A 99 0.88 0.03 -4.24
CA ILE A 99 1.98 -0.51 -3.43
C ILE A 99 2.04 0.28 -2.12
N MET A 100 1.97 -0.42 -0.99
CA MET A 100 2.06 0.16 0.35
C MET A 100 3.46 -0.11 0.93
N GLY A 101 4.25 0.95 1.03
CA GLY A 101 5.60 0.95 1.59
C GLY A 101 5.71 0.78 3.10
N ILE A 102 6.95 0.75 3.58
CA ILE A 102 7.33 0.47 4.96
C ILE A 102 6.79 1.50 5.97
N ASP A 103 6.60 2.75 5.57
CA ASP A 103 6.05 3.79 6.44
C ASP A 103 4.59 3.47 6.84
N TRP A 104 3.82 2.89 5.93
CA TRP A 104 2.43 2.50 6.21
C TRP A 104 2.40 1.27 7.08
N LEU A 105 3.23 0.30 6.73
CA LEU A 105 3.36 -0.96 7.45
C LEU A 105 3.79 -0.73 8.89
N SER A 106 4.77 0.15 9.11
CA SER A 106 5.23 0.50 10.46
C SER A 106 4.20 1.30 11.25
N THR A 107 3.56 2.30 10.64
CA THR A 107 2.48 3.10 11.27
C THR A 107 1.35 2.21 11.79
N HIS A 108 0.98 1.18 11.01
CA HIS A 108 -0.11 0.27 11.34
C HIS A 108 0.35 -1.03 12.02
N ARG A 109 1.62 -1.04 12.48
CA ARG A 109 2.28 -2.15 13.19
C ARG A 109 2.03 -3.49 12.51
N ALA A 110 2.16 -3.49 11.19
CA ALA A 110 1.94 -4.64 10.34
C ALA A 110 2.94 -5.74 10.69
N HIS A 111 2.43 -6.96 10.87
CA HIS A 111 3.23 -8.16 11.09
C HIS A 111 3.06 -9.08 9.89
N MET A 112 4.12 -9.24 9.10
CA MET A 112 4.11 -10.14 7.94
C MET A 112 4.55 -11.54 8.34
N ASP A 113 3.68 -12.51 8.10
CA ASP A 113 4.01 -13.93 8.17
C ASP A 113 4.22 -14.45 6.74
N CYS A 114 5.49 -14.52 6.34
CA CYS A 114 5.88 -14.98 5.01
C CYS A 114 5.55 -16.45 4.75
N CYS A 115 5.60 -17.31 5.78
CA CYS A 115 5.27 -18.72 5.65
C CYS A 115 3.80 -18.91 5.28
N ASN A 116 2.95 -18.11 5.91
CA ASN A 116 1.50 -18.12 5.71
C ASN A 116 1.01 -17.16 4.63
N LYS A 117 1.89 -16.28 4.11
CA LYS A 117 1.58 -15.21 3.16
C LYS A 117 0.52 -14.25 3.69
N THR A 118 0.56 -13.96 4.98
CA THR A 118 -0.38 -13.04 5.64
C THR A 118 0.33 -11.81 6.17
N VAL A 119 -0.39 -10.71 6.26
CA VAL A 119 0.00 -9.43 6.82
C VAL A 119 -1.07 -9.07 7.83
N ASP A 120 -0.66 -9.04 9.09
CA ASP A 120 -1.53 -8.78 10.22
C ASP A 120 -1.40 -7.32 10.64
N PHE A 121 -2.48 -6.54 10.52
CA PHE A 121 -2.46 -5.15 10.96
C PHE A 121 -3.00 -5.02 12.38
N CYS A 122 -2.30 -4.22 13.19
CA CYS A 122 -2.80 -3.74 14.48
C CYS A 122 -3.28 -2.31 14.28
N LEU A 123 -4.42 -2.17 13.61
CA LEU A 123 -5.05 -0.88 13.43
C LEU A 123 -5.61 -0.40 14.77
N PRO A 124 -5.56 0.90 15.07
CA PRO A 124 -6.37 1.46 16.15
C PRO A 124 -7.83 1.26 15.75
N MET A 125 -8.44 0.13 16.15
CA MET A 125 -9.89 -0.04 16.01
C MET A 125 -10.54 0.97 16.93
N GLU A 126 -11.27 1.90 16.34
CA GLU A 126 -12.64 2.05 16.78
C GLU A 126 -13.49 1.19 15.84
N LEU A 127 -14.16 0.17 16.40
CA LEU A 127 -15.27 -0.63 15.84
C LEU A 127 -14.99 -2.09 15.43
N HIS A 128 -15.34 -2.93 16.41
CA HIS A 128 -15.75 -4.33 16.40
C HIS A 128 -16.49 -4.77 15.11
N PHE A 129 -16.10 -5.87 14.44
CA PHE A 129 -16.96 -6.90 13.80
C PHE A 129 -16.10 -7.96 13.05
N SER A 130 -16.58 -9.21 12.97
CA SER A 130 -15.84 -10.41 12.52
C SER A 130 -16.37 -11.02 11.21
N SER A 131 -15.51 -11.55 10.30
CA SER A 131 -15.71 -12.85 9.60
C SER A 131 -14.62 -13.21 8.54
N ARG A 132 -14.70 -14.45 8.00
CA ARG A 132 -13.71 -15.48 7.58
C ARG A 132 -13.05 -15.35 6.18
N GLU A 133 -11.79 -15.80 6.06
CA GLU A 133 -10.85 -15.76 4.91
C GLU A 133 -10.88 -17.01 3.98
N THR A 134 -10.44 -16.91 2.70
CA THR A 134 -9.82 -18.01 1.90
C THR A 134 -8.78 -17.49 0.89
N ARG A 135 -7.70 -18.27 0.66
CA ARG A 135 -6.42 -17.94 -0.03
C ARG A 135 -6.27 -18.58 -1.44
N ASP A 136 -5.50 -17.96 -2.35
CA ASP A 136 -4.54 -18.65 -3.27
C ASP A 136 -3.47 -17.68 -3.86
N SER A 137 -2.33 -18.21 -4.35
CA SER A 137 -0.98 -17.61 -4.42
C SER A 137 -0.37 -17.44 -5.83
N ARG A 138 0.53 -16.44 -5.99
CA ARG A 138 1.96 -16.46 -6.50
C ARG A 138 2.33 -15.13 -7.16
N HIS A 139 3.45 -14.45 -6.79
CA HIS A 139 4.34 -13.59 -7.64
C HIS A 139 5.46 -12.88 -6.80
N PRO A 140 6.56 -12.36 -7.42
CA PRO A 140 7.88 -12.10 -6.81
C PRO A 140 8.06 -10.73 -6.11
N LEU A 141 9.14 -10.61 -5.31
CA LEU A 141 9.46 -9.50 -4.38
C LEU A 141 10.18 -8.33 -5.06
N TYR A 142 9.87 -7.10 -4.62
CA TYR A 142 10.49 -5.85 -5.07
C TYR A 142 11.41 -5.25 -3.97
N HIS A 143 12.52 -4.62 -4.35
CA HIS A 143 13.44 -3.92 -3.45
C HIS A 143 13.86 -2.61 -4.12
N SER A 144 13.69 -1.47 -3.45
CA SER A 144 14.07 -0.15 -3.96
C SER A 144 15.16 0.49 -3.10
N SER A 145 16.12 1.15 -3.75
CA SER A 145 17.16 1.97 -3.10
C SER A 145 17.08 3.39 -3.64
N VAL A 146 17.19 4.39 -2.75
CA VAL A 146 17.13 5.81 -3.09
C VAL A 146 18.55 6.38 -3.22
N HIS A 147 18.84 7.06 -4.32
CA HIS A 147 19.97 7.99 -4.41
C HIS A 147 19.43 9.41 -4.49
N ARG A 148 19.85 10.26 -3.54
CA ARG A 148 19.61 11.70 -3.62
C ARG A 148 20.59 12.28 -4.65
N GLY A 149 20.06 12.84 -5.74
CA GLY A 149 20.84 13.71 -6.62
C GLY A 149 21.31 14.94 -5.85
N ILE A 150 22.59 15.28 -6.05
CA ILE A 150 23.29 16.43 -5.45
C ILE A 150 22.76 17.73 -6.06
#